data_AF-A0A7W1I3U5-F1
#
_entry.id   AF-A0A7W1I3U5-F1
#
_cell.length_a   1.000
_cell.length_b   1.000
_cell.length_c   1.000
_cell.angle_alpha   90.00
_cell.angle_beta   90.00
_cell.angle_gamma   90.00
#
_symmetry.space_group_name_H-M   'P 1'
#
loop_
_entity.id
_entity.type
_entity.pdbx_description
1 polymer ?
#
loop_
_entity_poly.entity_id
_entity_poly.type
_entity_poly.pdbx_seq_one_letter_code
_entity_poly.pdbx_strand_id
1 'polypeptide(L)'
;RWVTQQIYDPGFKSAVTSQIQGLRGLAPGWDGYSAPRIDEAIVDAALKLVQELAPHIAPRPRVVPLSSGGLQFEWQAANGQSLELEFEDDSTIHYLRWHQAAGIEDEAFLSVDEVEEIEQLIKWFTDRADV
;
A
#
# COMPACT_ATOMS: atom_id res chain seq x y z
N ARG A 1 6.55 30.99 6.06
CA ARG A 1 5.62 30.37 5.10
C ARG A 1 6.30 29.10 4.62
N TRP A 2 6.03 27.97 5.27
CA TRP A 2 6.60 26.70 4.87
C TRP A 2 5.85 26.25 3.62
N VAL A 3 6.59 25.96 2.55
CA VAL A 3 6.02 25.36 1.35
C VAL A 3 5.83 23.89 1.69
N THR A 4 4.58 23.44 1.78
CA THR A 4 4.24 22.01 1.87
C THR A 4 4.69 21.39 0.56
N GLN A 5 5.94 20.95 0.49
CA GLN A 5 6.44 20.28 -0.70
C GLN A 5 5.73 18.94 -0.73
N GLN A 6 4.81 18.76 -1.68
CA GLN A 6 4.21 17.47 -1.94
C GLN A 6 5.36 16.50 -2.26
N ILE A 7 5.64 15.56 -1.36
CA ILE A 7 6.76 14.62 -1.49
C ILE A 7 6.26 13.47 -2.34
N TYR A 8 6.30 13.64 -3.65
CA TYR A 8 6.08 12.54 -4.58
C TYR A 8 7.41 11.87 -4.91
N ASP A 9 7.39 10.55 -5.06
CA ASP A 9 8.57 9.82 -5.54
C ASP A 9 8.44 9.55 -7.06
N PRO A 10 9.29 10.13 -7.92
CA PRO A 10 9.25 9.86 -9.37
C PRO A 10 9.56 8.40 -9.71
N GLY A 11 10.22 7.67 -8.80
CA GLY A 11 10.46 6.24 -8.91
C GLY A 11 9.49 5.40 -8.06
N PHE A 12 8.28 5.88 -7.77
CA PHE A 12 7.24 5.11 -7.07
C PHE A 12 7.01 3.75 -7.75
N LYS A 13 6.57 3.77 -9.02
CA LYS A 13 6.16 2.56 -9.73
C LYS A 13 7.30 1.55 -9.83
N SER A 14 8.47 2.00 -10.28
CA SER A 14 9.63 1.11 -10.44
C SER A 14 10.08 0.49 -9.11
N ALA A 15 10.16 1.28 -8.03
CA ALA A 15 10.61 0.77 -6.74
C ALA A 15 9.59 -0.17 -6.09
N VAL A 16 8.29 0.14 -6.16
CA VAL A 16 7.23 -0.73 -5.64
C VAL A 16 7.20 -2.04 -6.44
N THR A 17 7.25 -1.97 -7.79
CA THR A 17 7.38 -3.16 -8.64
C THR A 17 8.61 -4.01 -8.28
N SER A 18 9.78 -3.41 -8.07
CA SER A 18 10.98 -4.16 -7.67
C SER A 18 10.84 -4.83 -6.31
N GLN A 19 10.19 -4.19 -5.33
CA GLN A 19 9.94 -4.80 -4.02
C GLN A 19 8.99 -5.98 -4.13
N ILE A 20 7.87 -5.84 -4.87
CA ILE A 20 6.92 -6.94 -5.10
C ILE A 20 7.63 -8.15 -5.72
N GLN A 21 8.46 -7.94 -6.75
CA GLN A 21 9.21 -9.01 -7.39
C GLN A 21 10.24 -9.67 -6.44
N GLY A 22 10.81 -8.91 -5.51
CA GLY A 22 11.68 -9.47 -4.46
C GLY A 22 10.92 -10.40 -3.51
N LEU A 23 9.70 -10.03 -3.13
CA LEU A 23 8.85 -10.81 -2.22
C LEU A 23 8.26 -12.06 -2.87
N ARG A 24 8.02 -12.05 -4.18
CA ARG A 24 7.61 -13.23 -4.97
C ARG A 24 8.53 -14.44 -4.76
N GLY A 25 9.81 -14.20 -4.50
CA GLY A 25 10.83 -15.24 -4.32
C GLY A 25 10.91 -15.85 -2.91
N LEU A 26 10.07 -15.42 -1.96
CA LEU A 26 10.12 -15.93 -0.59
C LEU A 26 9.75 -17.42 -0.51
N ALA A 27 10.59 -18.18 0.18
CA ALA A 27 10.31 -19.58 0.48
C ALA A 27 9.25 -19.69 1.61
N PRO A 28 8.48 -20.79 1.67
CA PRO A 28 7.63 -21.07 2.83
C PRO A 28 8.43 -21.04 4.15
N GLY A 29 7.82 -20.51 5.20
CA GLY A 29 8.44 -20.31 6.52
C GLY A 29 9.40 -19.11 6.57
N TRP A 30 9.30 -18.15 5.65
CA TRP A 30 10.14 -16.94 5.62
C TRP A 30 10.05 -16.11 6.90
N ASP A 31 8.94 -16.22 7.63
CA ASP A 31 8.70 -15.53 8.91
C ASP A 31 9.26 -16.29 10.12
N GLY A 32 9.94 -17.42 9.91
CA GLY A 32 10.41 -18.31 10.97
C GLY A 32 9.36 -19.27 11.52
N TYR A 33 8.13 -19.22 10.99
CA TYR A 33 7.03 -20.12 11.32
C TYR A 33 6.60 -20.90 10.07
N SER A 34 5.34 -20.80 9.68
CA SER A 34 4.73 -21.56 8.60
C SER A 34 4.06 -20.65 7.56
N ALA A 35 4.50 -19.39 7.43
CA ALA A 35 3.97 -18.51 6.40
C ALA A 35 4.14 -19.17 5.02
N PRO A 36 3.07 -19.24 4.20
CA PRO A 36 3.19 -19.73 2.85
C PRO A 36 3.98 -18.73 1.98
N ARG A 37 4.31 -19.16 0.76
CA ARG A 37 4.69 -18.22 -0.31
C ARG A 37 3.50 -17.31 -0.62
N ILE A 38 3.78 -16.12 -1.13
CA ILE A 38 2.73 -15.25 -1.65
C ILE A 38 2.08 -15.92 -2.87
N ASP A 39 0.75 -15.87 -2.97
CA ASP A 39 0.05 -16.34 -4.17
C ASP A 39 0.46 -15.51 -5.39
N GLU A 40 0.68 -16.17 -6.53
CA GLU A 40 1.05 -15.50 -7.77
C GLU A 40 -0.07 -14.58 -8.27
N ALA A 41 -1.34 -14.93 -8.03
CA ALA A 41 -2.47 -14.09 -8.40
C ALA A 41 -2.48 -12.76 -7.62
N ILE A 42 -2.13 -12.80 -6.34
CA ILE A 42 -1.95 -11.60 -5.48
C ILE A 42 -0.81 -10.73 -6.01
N VAL A 43 0.32 -11.35 -6.36
CA VAL A 43 1.46 -10.65 -6.95
C VAL A 43 1.06 -9.94 -8.26
N ASP A 44 0.34 -10.64 -9.14
CA ASP A 44 -0.10 -10.09 -10.41
C ASP A 44 -1.12 -8.95 -10.22
N ALA A 45 -2.06 -9.09 -9.28
CA ALA A 45 -3.04 -8.05 -8.94
C ALA A 45 -2.35 -6.78 -8.40
N ALA A 46 -1.42 -6.93 -7.46
CA ALA A 46 -0.66 -5.82 -6.90
C ALA A 46 0.20 -5.11 -7.96
N LEU A 47 0.83 -5.87 -8.87
CA LEU A 47 1.59 -5.30 -9.99
C LEU A 47 0.70 -4.53 -10.95
N LYS A 48 -0.47 -5.09 -11.30
CA LYS A 48 -1.45 -4.45 -12.17
C LYS A 48 -1.88 -3.10 -11.58
N LEU A 49 -2.30 -3.07 -10.32
CA LEU A 49 -2.68 -1.83 -9.63
C LEU A 49 -1.57 -0.78 -9.71
N VAL A 50 -0.32 -1.15 -9.38
CA VAL A 50 0.82 -0.21 -9.41
C VAL A 50 1.04 0.39 -10.81
N GLN A 51 0.77 -0.36 -11.87
CA GLN A 51 0.84 0.17 -13.24
C GLN A 51 -0.31 1.12 -13.56
N GLU A 52 -1.50 0.89 -13.02
CA GLU A 52 -2.71 1.67 -13.27
C GLU A 52 -2.77 2.99 -12.48
N LEU A 53 -2.16 3.04 -11.28
CA LEU A 53 -2.09 4.26 -10.47
C LEU A 53 -1.50 5.46 -11.24
N ALA A 54 -1.98 6.67 -10.96
CA ALA A 54 -1.43 7.89 -11.54
C ALA A 54 0.08 8.05 -11.25
N PRO A 55 0.85 8.64 -12.19
CA PRO A 55 2.22 9.03 -11.91
C PRO A 55 2.25 10.08 -10.80
N HIS A 56 3.31 10.08 -9.99
CA HIS A 56 3.49 11.04 -8.90
C HIS A 56 2.32 11.07 -7.89
N ILE A 57 1.74 9.91 -7.58
CA ILE A 57 0.58 9.82 -6.67
C ILE A 57 0.97 10.03 -5.19
N ALA A 58 2.13 9.52 -4.76
CA ALA A 58 2.54 9.51 -3.35
C ALA A 58 4.06 9.32 -3.16
N PRO A 59 4.57 9.49 -1.92
CA PRO A 59 5.82 8.86 -1.52
C PRO A 59 5.70 7.33 -1.61
N ARG A 60 6.85 6.63 -1.63
CA ARG A 60 6.85 5.16 -1.68
C ARG A 60 6.23 4.56 -0.40
N PRO A 61 5.32 3.57 -0.52
CA PRO A 61 4.98 2.73 0.61
C PRO A 61 6.17 1.84 0.97
N ARG A 62 6.14 1.27 2.17
CA ARG A 62 6.80 -0.01 2.40
C ARG A 62 5.94 -1.10 1.77
N VAL A 63 6.58 -2.04 1.09
CA VAL A 63 5.93 -3.24 0.58
C VAL A 63 6.38 -4.41 1.43
N VAL A 64 5.44 -5.07 2.11
CA VAL A 64 5.74 -6.15 3.05
C VAL A 64 4.88 -7.39 2.78
N PRO A 65 5.41 -8.61 3.01
CA PRO A 65 4.63 -9.83 2.94
C PRO A 65 3.79 -9.99 4.21
N LEU A 66 2.60 -10.55 4.08
CA LEU A 66 1.76 -10.95 5.21
C LEU A 66 2.01 -12.42 5.57
N SER A 67 2.04 -12.76 6.87
CA SER A 67 2.18 -14.16 7.30
C SER A 67 1.04 -15.07 6.81
N SER A 68 -0.08 -14.50 6.37
CA SER A 68 -1.18 -15.21 5.71
C SER A 68 -0.85 -15.68 4.28
N GLY A 69 0.21 -15.17 3.66
CA GLY A 69 0.50 -15.35 2.24
C GLY A 69 0.05 -14.20 1.34
N GLY A 70 -0.42 -13.10 1.94
CA GLY A 70 -0.75 -11.88 1.22
C GLY A 70 0.42 -10.91 1.10
N LEU A 71 0.09 -9.70 0.65
CA LEU A 71 1.00 -8.58 0.44
C LEU A 71 0.37 -7.31 1.01
N GLN A 72 1.17 -6.40 1.56
CA GLN A 72 0.68 -5.11 2.05
C GLN A 72 1.51 -3.96 1.52
N PHE A 73 0.83 -2.88 1.14
CA PHE A 73 1.42 -1.55 1.00
C PHE A 73 1.06 -0.73 2.23
N GLU A 74 2.06 -0.17 2.90
CA GLU A 74 1.83 0.66 4.08
C GLU A 74 2.57 1.99 3.97
N TRP A 75 1.88 3.03 4.42
CA TRP A 75 2.44 4.34 4.62
C TRP A 75 2.20 4.78 6.06
N GLN A 76 3.21 5.41 6.66
CA GLN A 76 3.09 6.02 7.98
C GLN A 76 3.80 7.38 8.00
N ALA A 77 3.10 8.38 8.49
CA ALA A 77 3.58 9.75 8.61
C ALA A 77 3.95 10.09 10.06
N ALA A 78 4.86 11.06 10.23
CA ALA A 78 5.35 11.48 11.54
C ALA A 78 4.28 12.12 12.44
N ASN A 79 3.18 12.61 11.88
CA ASN A 79 2.03 13.14 12.61
C ASN A 79 1.07 12.04 13.11
N GLY A 80 1.40 10.76 12.89
CA GLY A 80 0.55 9.64 13.26
C GLY A 80 -0.59 9.37 12.28
N GLN A 81 -0.53 9.87 11.04
CA GLN A 81 -1.41 9.39 9.97
C GLN A 81 -0.82 8.11 9.36
N SER A 82 -1.66 7.11 9.07
CA SER A 82 -1.27 5.90 8.32
C SER A 82 -2.34 5.47 7.34
N LEU A 83 -1.89 4.76 6.30
CA LEU A 83 -2.70 4.07 5.32
C LEU A 83 -2.08 2.70 5.06
N GLU A 84 -2.90 1.66 5.10
CA GLU A 84 -2.54 0.29 4.77
C GLU A 84 -3.48 -0.22 3.68
N LEU A 85 -2.92 -0.92 2.70
CA LEU A 85 -3.64 -1.61 1.63
C LEU A 85 -3.15 -3.05 1.61
N GLU A 86 -4.01 -3.97 2.03
CA GLU A 86 -3.71 -5.40 2.13
C GLU A 86 -4.36 -6.18 0.98
N PHE A 87 -3.56 -7.00 0.32
CA PHE A 87 -3.96 -7.94 -0.72
C PHE A 87 -3.92 -9.35 -0.11
N GLU A 88 -5.04 -9.79 0.45
CA GLU A 88 -5.21 -11.15 0.96
C GLU A 88 -5.74 -12.11 -0.12
N ASP A 89 -6.33 -11.56 -1.19
CA ASP A 89 -6.70 -12.26 -2.44
C ASP A 89 -6.41 -11.39 -3.67
N ASP A 90 -6.74 -11.89 -4.87
CA ASP A 90 -6.42 -11.26 -6.15
C ASP A 90 -7.50 -10.29 -6.67
N SER A 91 -8.61 -10.15 -5.93
CA SER A 91 -9.81 -9.44 -6.37
C SER A 91 -10.20 -8.27 -5.47
N THR A 92 -9.78 -8.30 -4.21
CA THR A 92 -10.08 -7.27 -3.21
C THR A 92 -8.85 -6.73 -2.51
N ILE A 93 -8.98 -5.51 -1.99
CA ILE A 93 -8.02 -4.83 -1.12
C ILE A 93 -8.75 -4.48 0.16
N HIS A 94 -8.26 -4.96 1.30
CA HIS A 94 -8.68 -4.43 2.60
C HIS A 94 -7.82 -3.20 2.89
N TYR A 95 -8.46 -2.05 3.08
CA TYR A 95 -7.75 -0.86 3.51
C TYR A 95 -7.98 -0.58 5.00
N LEU A 96 -6.98 0.00 5.63
CA LEU A 96 -7.09 0.65 6.93
C LEU A 96 -6.49 2.05 6.83
N ARG A 97 -7.26 3.06 7.25
CA ARG A 97 -6.75 4.42 7.40
C ARG A 97 -6.93 4.91 8.82
N TRP A 98 -5.90 5.53 9.36
CA TRP A 98 -5.88 5.95 10.76
C TRP A 98 -5.21 7.31 10.94
N HIS A 99 -5.78 8.14 11.81
CA HIS A 99 -5.19 9.40 12.26
C HIS A 99 -5.80 9.81 13.61
N GLN A 100 -5.12 9.48 14.71
CA GLN A 100 -5.63 9.70 16.07
C GLN A 100 -6.02 11.14 16.36
N ALA A 101 -5.18 12.11 15.96
CA ALA A 101 -5.39 13.52 16.25
C ALA A 101 -6.66 14.06 15.57
N ALA A 102 -7.02 13.52 14.41
CA ALA A 102 -8.23 13.85 13.68
C ALA A 102 -9.43 12.95 14.05
N GLY A 103 -9.24 11.96 14.93
CA GLY A 103 -10.27 10.96 15.26
C GLY A 103 -10.68 10.09 14.08
N ILE A 104 -9.78 9.87 13.12
CA ILE A 104 -10.04 9.02 11.93
C ILE A 104 -9.57 7.60 12.22
N GLU A 105 -10.48 6.67 12.06
CA GLU A 105 -10.25 5.22 12.01
C GLU A 105 -11.33 4.67 11.09
N ASP A 106 -10.92 4.11 9.95
CA ASP A 106 -11.84 3.61 8.94
C ASP A 106 -11.18 2.47 8.16
N GLU A 107 -11.93 1.40 7.97
CA GLU A 107 -11.51 0.22 7.23
C GLU A 107 -12.67 -0.33 6.40
N ALA A 108 -12.38 -0.78 5.19
CA ALA A 108 -13.32 -1.50 4.35
C ALA A 108 -12.59 -2.27 3.24
N PHE A 109 -13.36 -2.97 2.42
CA PHE A 109 -12.87 -3.67 1.25
C PHE A 109 -13.22 -2.88 -0.01
N LEU A 110 -12.26 -2.82 -0.94
CA LEU A 110 -12.44 -2.33 -2.31
C LEU A 110 -12.08 -3.44 -3.28
N SER A 111 -12.65 -3.43 -4.47
CA SER A 111 -12.13 -4.23 -5.57
C SER A 111 -10.77 -3.70 -6.03
N VAL A 112 -9.88 -4.59 -6.48
CA VAL A 112 -8.60 -4.19 -7.09
C VAL A 112 -8.78 -3.33 -8.36
N ASP A 113 -9.96 -3.37 -8.98
CA ASP A 113 -10.29 -2.57 -10.17
C ASP A 113 -10.86 -1.17 -9.83
N GLU A 114 -11.14 -0.87 -8.55
CA GLU A 114 -11.59 0.45 -8.05
C GLU A 114 -10.41 1.42 -7.91
N VAL A 115 -9.65 1.60 -9.00
CA VAL A 115 -8.38 2.36 -9.02
C VAL A 115 -8.58 3.82 -8.59
N GLU A 116 -9.71 4.44 -8.92
CA GLU A 116 -9.99 5.83 -8.55
C GLU A 116 -10.18 5.99 -7.04
N GLU A 117 -10.89 5.07 -6.40
CA GLU A 117 -11.12 5.01 -4.96
C GLU A 117 -9.81 4.75 -4.22
N ILE A 118 -8.99 3.82 -4.72
CA ILE A 118 -7.66 3.54 -4.19
C ILE A 118 -6.76 4.78 -4.28
N GLU A 119 -6.78 5.50 -5.40
CA GLU A 119 -6.06 6.77 -5.52
C GLU A 119 -6.56 7.82 -4.53
N GLN A 120 -7.86 7.88 -4.25
CA GLN A 120 -8.42 8.81 -3.26
C GLN A 120 -7.91 8.49 -1.84
N LEU A 121 -7.78 7.20 -1.49
CA LEU A 121 -7.16 6.79 -0.23
C LEU A 121 -5.70 7.24 -0.15
N ILE A 122 -4.93 7.00 -1.22
CA ILE A 122 -3.52 7.41 -1.28
C ILE A 122 -3.40 8.94 -1.21
N LYS A 123 -4.26 9.68 -1.91
CA LYS A 123 -4.31 11.15 -1.87
C LYS A 123 -4.64 11.66 -0.47
N TRP A 124 -5.62 11.05 0.21
CA TRP A 124 -5.94 11.36 1.61
C TRP A 124 -4.74 11.22 2.54
N PHE A 125 -3.88 10.21 2.32
CA PHE A 125 -2.65 10.07 3.09
C PHE A 125 -1.62 11.16 2.75
N THR A 126 -1.51 11.58 1.49
CA THR A 126 -0.51 12.57 1.06
C THR A 126 -0.89 14.01 1.34
N ASP A 127 -2.19 14.31 1.28
CA ASP A 127 -2.74 15.61 1.57
C ASP A 127 -2.70 15.77 3.09
N ARG A 128 -1.55 16.26 3.56
CA ARG A 128 -1.36 16.64 4.96
C ARG A 128 -2.53 17.56 5.34
N ALA A 129 -3.47 17.04 6.10
CA ALA A 129 -4.34 17.88 6.89
C ALA A 129 -3.41 18.59 7.88
N ASP A 130 -3.03 19.83 7.55
CA ASP A 130 -2.44 20.74 8.51
C ASP A 130 -3.50 20.90 9.63
N VAL A 131 -3.31 20.18 10.74
CA VAL A 131 -4.06 20.39 11.98
C VAL A 131 -3.24 21.28 12.89
#